data_AF-A0A315WN96-F1
#
_entry.id   AF-A0A315WN96-F1
#
_cell.length_a   1.000
_cell.length_b   1.000
_cell.length_c   1.000
_cell.angle_alpha   90.00
_cell.angle_beta   90.00
_cell.angle_gamma   90.00
#
_symmetry.space_group_name_H-M   'P 1'
#
loop_
_entity.id
_entity.type
_entity.pdbx_description
1 polymer ?
#
loop_
_entity_poly.entity_id
_entity_poly.type
_entity_poly.pdbx_seq_one_letter_code
_entity_poly.pdbx_strand_id
1 'polypeptide(L)'
;MPAFPGDQSFMPTSFLEIVELPDGRIELRRAEDEGSLVTLDFSEDAKAFLQGQHVEVAKAMLSVGVQMAGKLVEGEIERDDGPRVLH
;
A
#
# COMPACT_ATOMS: atom_id res chain seq x y z
N MET A 1 5.01 -46.62 7.36
CA MET A 1 3.91 -45.67 7.61
C MET A 1 4.52 -44.28 7.65
N PRO A 2 4.15 -43.34 6.76
CA PRO A 2 4.84 -42.07 6.64
C PRO A 2 4.35 -41.07 7.69
N ALA A 3 5.27 -40.23 8.15
CA ALA A 3 5.02 -39.10 9.02
C ALA A 3 4.22 -38.02 8.28
N PHE A 4 3.24 -37.43 8.94
CA PHE A 4 2.62 -36.17 8.51
C PHE A 4 3.35 -35.02 9.23
N PRO A 5 4.26 -34.29 8.57
CA PRO A 5 4.48 -32.92 8.96
C PRO A 5 3.31 -32.13 8.40
N GLY A 6 2.39 -31.72 9.28
CA GLY A 6 1.50 -30.59 9.00
C GLY A 6 2.34 -29.32 8.94
N ASP A 7 3.16 -29.22 7.91
CA ASP A 7 3.76 -27.97 7.46
C ASP A 7 2.61 -27.15 6.89
N GLN A 8 1.93 -26.40 7.77
CA GLN A 8 1.12 -25.25 7.33
C GLN A 8 2.09 -24.11 6.96
N SER A 9 2.95 -24.35 5.98
CA SER A 9 3.55 -23.29 5.19
C SER A 9 2.44 -22.61 4.39
N PHE A 10 2.49 -21.29 4.39
CA PHE A 10 1.69 -20.33 3.62
C PHE A 10 0.37 -19.88 4.25
N MET A 11 0.48 -18.99 5.24
CA MET A 11 -0.42 -17.85 5.28
C MET A 11 -0.04 -16.89 4.15
N PRO A 12 -0.86 -16.64 3.10
CA PRO A 12 -0.64 -15.50 2.24
C PRO A 12 -1.37 -14.29 2.85
N THR A 13 -1.14 -13.99 4.13
CA THR A 13 -1.36 -12.62 4.59
C THR A 13 -0.18 -11.84 4.05
N SER A 14 -0.22 -11.48 2.76
CA SER A 14 0.80 -10.60 2.19
C SER A 14 0.80 -9.32 3.01
N PHE A 15 1.74 -9.21 3.93
CA PHE A 15 1.92 -8.00 4.72
C PHE A 15 2.42 -6.92 3.77
N LEU A 16 1.71 -5.80 3.76
CA LEU A 16 2.11 -4.63 2.99
C LEU A 16 2.98 -3.77 3.89
N GLU A 17 4.15 -3.42 3.40
CA GLU A 17 5.09 -2.55 4.08
C GLU A 17 5.19 -1.23 3.34
N ILE A 18 5.26 -0.15 4.12
CA ILE A 18 5.50 1.20 3.62
C ILE A 18 6.94 1.54 3.96
N VAL A 19 7.74 1.83 2.94
CA VAL A 19 9.17 2.08 3.06
C VAL A 19 9.50 3.44 2.48
N GLU A 20 10.24 4.24 3.24
CA GLU A 20 10.84 5.48 2.73
C GLU A 20 12.21 5.16 2.15
N LEU A 21 12.40 5.52 0.89
CA LEU A 21 13.66 5.40 0.18
C LEU A 21 14.61 6.54 0.58
N PRO A 22 15.93 6.36 0.39
CA PRO A 22 16.92 7.41 0.68
C PRO A 22 16.76 8.68 -0.16
N ASP A 23 16.06 8.61 -1.29
CA ASP A 23 15.73 9.75 -2.15
C ASP A 23 14.45 10.49 -1.69
N GLY A 24 13.82 10.02 -0.60
CA GLY A 24 12.59 10.58 -0.04
C GLY A 24 11.34 10.23 -0.85
N ARG A 25 11.39 9.20 -1.69
CA ARG A 25 10.21 8.54 -2.24
C ARG A 25 9.68 7.52 -1.25
N ILE A 26 8.39 7.23 -1.34
CA ILE A 26 7.72 6.30 -0.44
C ILE A 26 7.13 5.16 -1.28
N GLU A 27 7.47 3.93 -0.92
CA GLU A 27 7.03 2.75 -1.63
C GLU A 27 6.15 1.86 -0.76
N LEU A 28 5.08 1.35 -1.34
CA LEU A 28 4.30 0.26 -0.80
C LEU A 28 4.76 -1.03 -1.49
N ARG A 29 5.23 -2.01 -0.74
CA ARG A 29 5.66 -3.32 -1.27
C ARG A 29 5.10 -4.46 -0.42
N ARG A 30 5.14 -5.67 -0.96
CA ARG A 30 4.85 -6.88 -0.16
C ARG A 30 6.09 -7.21 0.66
N ALA A 31 5.93 -7.62 1.91
CA ALA A 31 7.06 -8.05 2.75
C ALA A 31 7.86 -9.23 2.15
N GLU A 32 7.23 -9.99 1.25
CA GLU A 32 7.77 -11.21 0.64
C GLU A 32 8.29 -11.00 -0.80
N ASP A 33 8.08 -9.82 -1.38
CA ASP A 33 8.39 -9.53 -2.79
C ASP A 33 9.25 -8.26 -2.90
N GLU A 34 10.22 -8.26 -3.81
CA GLU A 34 11.08 -7.09 -4.07
C GLU A 34 10.38 -6.04 -4.95
N GLY A 35 9.20 -6.36 -5.51
CA GLY A 35 8.42 -5.44 -6.34
C GLY A 35 7.68 -4.35 -5.55
N SER A 36 7.97 -3.08 -5.88
CA SER A 36 7.11 -1.96 -5.47
C SER A 36 5.73 -2.09 -6.13
N LEU A 37 4.68 -2.06 -5.32
CA LEU A 37 3.28 -2.04 -5.77
C LEU A 37 2.84 -0.62 -6.11
N VAL A 38 3.28 0.35 -5.31
CA VAL A 38 2.93 1.77 -5.44
C VAL A 38 4.14 2.58 -5.03
N THR A 39 4.54 3.54 -5.85
CA THR A 39 5.57 4.53 -5.50
C THR A 39 4.92 5.92 -5.44
N LEU A 40 5.09 6.60 -4.32
CA LEU A 40 4.73 8.01 -4.12
C LEU A 40 5.99 8.87 -4.17
N ASP A 41 5.92 9.93 -4.96
CA ASP A 41 6.94 10.96 -5.02
C ASP A 41 6.29 12.31 -4.68
N PHE A 42 6.80 12.97 -3.64
CA PHE A 42 6.39 14.32 -3.29
C PHE A 42 7.37 15.31 -3.89
N SER A 43 6.83 16.29 -4.62
CA SER A 43 7.62 17.43 -5.08
C SER A 43 8.23 18.19 -3.90
N GLU A 44 9.31 18.93 -4.14
CA GLU A 44 9.94 19.76 -3.11
C GLU A 44 8.94 20.76 -2.50
N ASP A 45 8.09 21.37 -3.33
CA ASP A 45 7.03 22.28 -2.87
C ASP A 45 6.04 21.58 -1.94
N ALA A 46 5.64 20.34 -2.26
CA ALA A 46 4.74 19.55 -1.41
C ALA A 46 5.42 19.16 -0.09
N LYS A 47 6.70 18.77 -0.12
CA LYS A 47 7.49 18.47 1.08
C LYS A 47 7.62 19.70 1.98
N ALA A 48 7.84 20.88 1.39
CA ALA A 48 7.90 22.16 2.10
C ALA A 48 6.53 22.54 2.69
N PHE A 49 5.46 22.37 1.93
CA PHE A 49 4.09 22.62 2.39
C PHE A 49 3.70 21.71 3.56
N LEU A 50 4.06 20.42 3.47
CA LEU A 50 3.84 19.43 4.53
C LEU A 50 4.84 19.55 5.69
N GLN A 51 5.75 20.53 5.65
CA GLN A 51 6.73 20.80 6.71
C GLN A 51 7.56 19.57 7.09
N GLY A 52 7.88 18.72 6.11
CA GLY A 52 8.59 17.46 6.33
C GLY A 52 7.72 16.28 6.78
N GLN A 53 6.42 16.46 7.06
CA GLN A 53 5.49 15.38 7.46
C GLN A 53 4.92 14.56 6.29
N HIS A 54 5.57 14.61 5.14
CA HIS A 54 5.18 13.86 3.95
C HIS A 54 5.09 12.34 4.19
N VAL A 55 5.86 11.79 5.13
CA VAL A 55 5.84 10.37 5.51
C VAL A 55 4.52 10.01 6.20
N GLU A 56 4.09 10.76 7.21
CA GLU A 56 2.79 10.56 7.87
C GLU A 56 1.63 10.66 6.87
N VAL A 57 1.68 11.64 5.96
CA VAL A 57 0.65 11.84 4.93
C VAL A 57 0.60 10.64 3.99
N ALA A 58 1.75 10.20 3.46
CA ALA A 58 1.82 9.03 2.60
C ALA A 58 1.32 7.77 3.30
N LYS A 59 1.67 7.59 4.57
CA LYS A 59 1.19 6.47 5.39
C LYS A 59 -0.32 6.47 5.48
N ALA A 60 -0.94 7.62 5.73
CA ALA A 60 -2.40 7.74 5.77
C ALA A 60 -3.02 7.43 4.40
N MET A 61 -2.48 8.00 3.32
CA MET A 61 -2.98 7.77 1.95
C MET A 61 -2.90 6.30 1.56
N LEU A 62 -1.77 5.64 1.81
CA LEU A 62 -1.57 4.22 1.51
C LEU A 62 -2.45 3.34 2.39
N SER A 63 -2.61 3.65 3.68
CA SER A 63 -3.48 2.91 4.58
C SER A 63 -4.94 2.94 4.12
N VAL A 64 -5.43 4.11 3.70
CA VAL A 64 -6.77 4.25 3.14
C VAL A 64 -6.89 3.51 1.80
N GLY A 65 -5.88 3.63 0.92
CA GLY A 65 -5.84 2.94 -0.36
C GLY A 65 -5.92 1.42 -0.23
N VAL A 66 -5.18 0.83 0.71
CA VAL A 66 -5.20 -0.61 1.01
C VAL A 66 -6.56 -1.05 1.52
N GLN A 67 -7.17 -0.29 2.44
CA GLN A 67 -8.51 -0.60 2.95
C GLN A 67 -9.56 -0.54 1.82
N MET A 68 -9.47 0.46 0.95
CA MET A 68 -10.36 0.59 -0.20
C MET A 68 -10.17 -0.54 -1.22
N ALA A 69 -8.92 -0.96 -1.46
CA ALA A 69 -8.62 -2.11 -2.31
C ALA A 69 -9.22 -3.41 -1.75
N GLY A 70 -9.17 -3.61 -0.42
CA GLY A 70 -9.85 -4.74 0.23
C GLY A 70 -11.36 -4.75 -0.03
N LYS A 71 -12.03 -3.62 0.21
CA LYS A 71 -13.48 -3.46 -0.05
C LYS A 71 -13.87 -3.66 -1.52
N LEU A 72 -13.02 -3.24 -2.45
CA LEU A 72 -13.22 -3.45 -3.89
C LEU A 72 -13.15 -4.92 -4.28
N VAL A 73 -12.23 -5.68 -3.66
CA VAL A 73 -12.09 -7.13 -3.86
C VAL A 73 -13.28 -7.88 -3.25
N GLU A 74 -13.77 -7.43 -2.11
CA GLU A 74 -14.97 -7.98 -1.43
C GLU A 74 -16.28 -7.61 -2.14
N GLY A 75 -16.22 -6.74 -3.15
CA GLY A 75 -17.37 -6.35 -3.97
C GLY A 75 -18.33 -5.37 -3.29
N GLU A 76 -17.89 -4.70 -2.22
CA GLU A 76 -18.72 -3.78 -1.42
C GLU A 76 -18.86 -2.38 -2.04
N ILE A 77 -18.05 -2.06 -3.04
CA ILE A 77 -18.08 -0.75 -3.71
C ILE A 77 -18.76 -0.90 -5.07
N GLU A 78 -19.95 -0.32 -5.20
CA GLU A 78 -20.60 -0.12 -6.50
C GLU A 78 -19.64 0.68 -7.41
N ARG A 79 -19.21 0.05 -8.50
CA ARG A 79 -18.40 0.70 -9.53
C ARG A 79 -19.27 1.72 -10.24
N ASP A 80 -19.14 2.97 -9.83
CA ASP A 80 -19.62 4.11 -10.60
C ASP A 80 -18.59 4.39 -11.70
N ASP A 81 -18.78 3.76 -12.87
CA ASP A 81 -17.97 3.91 -14.10
C ASP A 81 -18.11 5.32 -14.76
N GLY A 82 -18.39 6.35 -13.97
CA GLY A 82 -18.42 7.74 -14.40
C GLY A 82 -17.04 8.42 -14.26
N PRO A 83 -16.73 9.45 -15.06
CA PRO A 83 -15.52 10.24 -14.87
C PRO A 83 -15.56 10.95 -13.50
N ARG A 84 -14.77 10.45 -12.55
CA ARG A 84 -14.66 11.02 -11.20
C ARG A 84 -13.60 12.10 -11.18
N VAL A 85 -14.03 13.35 -11.03
CA VAL A 85 -13.13 14.46 -10.68
C VAL A 85 -12.99 14.46 -9.16
N LEU A 86 -11.77 14.21 -8.67
CA LEU A 86 -11.42 14.37 -7.26
C LEU A 86 -11.07 15.87 -7.03
N HIS A 87 -11.82 16.56 -6.16
CA HIS A 87 -11.54 17.93 -5.71
C HIS A 87 -10.80 17.93 -4.38
#